data_AF-W1X2M3-F1
#
_entry.id   AF-W1X2M3-F1
#
_cell.length_a   1.000
_cell.length_b   1.000
_cell.length_c   1.000
_cell.angle_alpha   90.00
_cell.angle_beta   90.00
_cell.angle_gamma   90.00
#
_symmetry.space_group_name_H-M   'P 1'
#
loop_
_entity.id
_entity.type
_entity.pdbx_description
1 polymer ?
#
loop_
_entity_poly.entity_id
_entity_poly.type
_entity_poly.pdbx_seq_one_letter_code
_entity_poly.pdbx_strand_id
1 'polypeptide(L)' 'ISPKSEPQREIQLEDVRAILATKAKDGFKNEVRALLNAYGASSLSALDPKHFAAVLEEAGGIGND' A
#
# COMPACT_ATOMS: atom_id res chain seq x y z
N ILE A 1 12.31 -4.35 -27.71
CA ILE A 1 12.60 -3.97 -26.31
C ILE A 1 11.27 -4.00 -25.58
N SER A 2 11.16 -4.95 -24.66
CA SER A 2 10.15 -5.20 -23.60
C SER A 2 8.65 -5.13 -23.95
N PRO A 3 7.87 -6.21 -23.74
CA PRO A 3 6.47 -6.23 -24.07
C PRO A 3 5.69 -5.32 -23.11
N LYS A 4 4.87 -4.49 -23.72
CA LYS A 4 3.92 -3.59 -23.11
C LYS A 4 2.75 -4.46 -22.63
N SER A 5 2.75 -4.85 -21.36
CA SER A 5 1.59 -5.48 -20.73
C SER A 5 0.48 -4.45 -20.60
N GLU A 6 -0.72 -4.90 -20.95
CA GLU A 6 -1.97 -4.14 -20.99
C GLU A 6 -2.33 -3.54 -19.61
N PRO A 7 -3.13 -2.47 -19.55
CA PRO A 7 -3.44 -1.72 -18.33
C PRO A 7 -4.40 -2.51 -17.43
N GLN A 8 -3.91 -3.58 -16.81
CA GLN A 8 -4.62 -4.32 -15.77
C GLN A 8 -4.60 -3.54 -14.46
N ARG A 9 -4.94 -2.24 -14.46
CA ARG A 9 -4.89 -1.35 -13.28
C ARG A 9 -3.79 -1.80 -12.32
N GLU A 10 -2.56 -1.91 -12.84
CA GLU A 10 -1.45 -2.40 -12.03
C GLU A 10 -1.38 -1.43 -10.86
N ILE A 11 -1.75 -1.90 -9.67
CA ILE A 11 -1.78 -1.06 -8.49
C ILE A 11 -0.37 -0.51 -8.36
N GLN A 12 -0.22 0.79 -8.62
CA GLN A 12 1.10 1.37 -8.67
C GLN A 12 1.58 1.54 -7.24
N LEU A 13 2.86 1.22 -7.02
CA LEU A 13 3.53 1.45 -5.74
C LEU A 13 3.32 2.89 -5.25
N GLU A 14 3.25 3.85 -6.18
CA GLU A 14 2.97 5.27 -5.90
C GLU A 14 1.63 5.52 -5.24
N ASP A 15 0.55 4.87 -5.70
CA ASP A 15 -0.79 5.02 -5.09
C ASP A 15 -0.80 4.47 -3.66
N VAL A 16 -0.21 3.29 -3.46
CA VAL A 16 -0.09 2.70 -2.11
C VAL A 16 0.77 3.58 -1.21
N ARG A 17 1.88 4.10 -1.73
CA ARG A 17 2.75 5.01 -1.00
C ARG A 17 2.03 6.29 -0.59
N ALA A 18 1.24 6.87 -1.49
CA ALA A 18 0.49 8.09 -1.24
C ALA A 18 -0.52 7.89 -0.10
N ILE A 19 -1.32 6.81 -0.15
CA ILE A 19 -2.29 6.49 0.90
C ILE A 19 -1.58 6.24 2.23
N LEU A 20 -0.57 5.35 2.28
CA LEU A 20 0.14 5.05 3.53
C LEU A 20 0.83 6.31 4.10
N ALA A 21 1.40 7.16 3.25
CA ALA A 21 2.02 8.41 3.69
C ALA A 21 0.98 9.40 4.25
N THR A 22 -0.20 9.49 3.64
CA THR A 22 -1.31 10.30 4.15
C THR A 22 -1.78 9.79 5.50
N LYS A 23 -2.11 8.49 5.62
CA LYS A 23 -2.55 7.88 6.89
C LYS A 23 -1.49 8.03 7.99
N ALA A 24 -0.22 7.87 7.64
CA ALA A 24 0.88 8.12 8.57
C ALA A 24 0.99 9.60 9.01
N LYS A 25 0.63 10.55 8.16
CA LYS A 25 0.58 11.99 8.51
C LYS A 25 -0.62 12.33 9.39
N ASP A 26 -1.76 11.69 9.16
CA ASP A 26 -2.97 11.81 9.99
C ASP A 26 -2.82 11.24 11.41
N GLY A 27 -1.70 10.56 11.70
CA GLY A 27 -1.41 9.99 13.03
C GLY A 27 -1.57 8.48 13.09
N PHE A 28 -2.07 7.85 12.03
CA PHE A 28 -2.26 6.40 11.94
C PHE A 28 -0.98 5.64 11.54
N LYS A 29 0.21 6.14 11.93
CA LYS A 29 1.49 5.47 11.67
C LYS A 29 1.55 4.05 12.23
N ASN A 30 0.92 3.82 13.38
CA ASN A 30 0.89 2.51 14.02
C ASN A 30 0.06 1.52 13.19
N GLU A 31 -1.13 1.92 12.73
CA GLU A 31 -1.97 1.09 11.85
C GLU A 31 -1.31 0.82 10.50
N VAL A 32 -0.74 1.85 9.85
CA VAL A 32 0.03 1.69 8.61
C VAL A 32 1.18 0.68 8.79
N ARG A 33 1.90 0.75 9.91
CA ARG A 33 3.01 -0.16 10.19
C ARG A 33 2.52 -1.57 10.53
N ALA A 34 1.46 -1.70 11.33
CA ALA A 34 0.84 -2.97 11.67
C ALA A 34 0.30 -3.67 10.41
N LEU A 35 -0.33 -2.91 9.51
CA LEU A 35 -0.82 -3.39 8.22
C LEU A 35 0.33 -4.00 7.42
N LEU A 36 1.40 -3.24 7.16
CA LEU A 36 2.55 -3.76 6.43
C LEU A 36 3.13 -5.03 7.08
N ASN A 37 3.25 -5.06 8.41
CA ASN A 37 3.74 -6.24 9.13
C ASN A 37 2.80 -7.45 9.03
N ALA A 38 1.49 -7.24 8.97
CA ALA A 38 0.51 -8.31 8.75
C ALA A 38 0.69 -8.98 7.37
N TYR A 39 1.11 -8.21 6.38
CA TYR A 39 1.51 -8.73 5.06
C TYR A 39 2.99 -9.19 4.99
N GLY A 40 3.68 -9.24 6.13
CA GLY A 40 5.07 -9.70 6.23
C GLY A 40 6.12 -8.68 5.77
N ALA A 41 5.72 -7.41 5.59
CA ALA A 41 6.59 -6.34 5.14
C ALA A 41 6.88 -5.34 6.27
N SER A 42 8.14 -4.96 6.47
CA SER A 42 8.46 -3.91 7.44
C SER A 42 8.18 -2.50 6.89
N SER A 43 8.10 -2.37 5.56
CA SER A 43 7.95 -1.11 4.80
C SER A 43 7.32 -1.40 3.44
N LEU A 44 6.72 -0.40 2.79
CA LEU A 44 6.18 -0.53 1.43
C LEU A 44 7.22 -1.06 0.42
N SER A 45 8.49 -0.66 0.53
CA SER A 45 9.56 -1.15 -0.35
C SER A 45 9.89 -2.65 -0.18
N ALA A 46 9.52 -3.24 0.95
CA ALA A 46 9.68 -4.67 1.23
C ALA A 46 8.37 -5.45 0.99
N LEU A 47 7.28 -4.75 0.64
CA LEU A 47 6.00 -5.35 0.36
C LEU A 47 6.00 -5.88 -1.06
N ASP A 48 5.48 -7.09 -1.20
CA ASP A 48 5.37 -7.80 -2.45
C ASP A 48 4.25 -7.18 -3.31
N PRO A 49 4.44 -6.94 -4.62
CA PRO A 49 3.43 -6.27 -5.47
C PRO A 49 2.07 -6.95 -5.48
N LYS A 50 2.05 -8.27 -5.29
CA LYS A 50 0.83 -9.08 -5.11
C LYS A 50 -0.04 -8.64 -3.92
N HIS A 51 0.55 -7.98 -2.92
CA HIS A 51 -0.13 -7.47 -1.73
C HIS A 51 -0.47 -5.98 -1.83
N PHE A 52 -0.05 -5.27 -2.88
CA PHE A 52 -0.32 -3.84 -3.03
C PHE A 52 -1.81 -3.53 -3.11
N ALA A 53 -2.58 -4.33 -3.83
CA ALA A 53 -4.03 -4.17 -3.92
C ALA A 53 -4.69 -4.25 -2.54
N ALA A 54 -4.36 -5.30 -1.76
CA ALA A 54 -4.94 -5.51 -0.45
C ALA A 54 -4.52 -4.41 0.55
N VAL A 55 -3.23 -4.07 0.58
CA VAL A 55 -2.72 -2.99 1.43
C VAL A 55 -3.32 -1.64 1.06
N LEU A 56 -3.55 -1.36 -0.22
CA LEU A 56 -4.16 -0.10 -0.66
C LEU A 56 -5.60 0.04 -0.14
N GLU A 57 -6.42 -1.01 -0.30
CA GLU A 57 -7.81 -1.00 0.18
C GLU A 57 -7.87 -0.83 1.70
N GLU A 58 -7.10 -1.64 2.43
CA GLU A 58 -7.10 -1.64 3.88
C GLU A 58 -6.53 -0.34 4.46
N ALA A 59 -5.46 0.18 3.85
CA ALA A 59 -4.92 1.49 4.20
C ALA A 59 -5.90 2.62 3.89
N GLY A 60 -6.70 2.51 2.83
CA GLY A 60 -7.76 3.47 2.51
C GLY A 60 -8.78 3.61 3.63
N GLY A 61 -9.14 2.50 4.28
CA GLY A 61 -10.10 2.43 5.38
C GLY A 61 -9.57 2.89 6.75
N ILE A 62 -8.25 3.02 6.94
CA ILE A 62 -7.65 3.51 8.18
C ILE A 62 -8.21 4.90 8.53
N GLY A 63 -8.76 5.07 9.73
CA GLY A 63 -9.28 6.36 10.20
C GLY A 63 -10.61 6.82 9.61
N ASN A 64 -11.38 5.94 8.96
CA ASN A 64 -12.72 6.25 8.45
C ASN A 64 -13.83 5.87 9.46
N ASP A 65 -13.64 6.20 10.76
CA ASP A 65 -14.65 6.02 11.81
C ASP A 65 -15.59 7.24 11.92
#